data_AF-J9FDG3-F1
#
_entry.id   AF-J9FDG3-F1
#
_cell.length_a   1.000
_cell.length_b   1.000
_cell.length_c   1.000
_cell.angle_alpha   90.00
_cell.angle_beta   90.00
_cell.angle_gamma   90.00
#
_symmetry.space_group_name_H-M   'P 1'
#
loop_
_entity.id
_entity.type
_entity.pdbx_description
1 polymer ?
#
loop_
_entity_poly.entity_id
_entity_poly.type
_entity_poly.pdbx_seq_one_letter_code
_entity_poly.pdbx_strand_id
1 'polypeptide(L)'
;EIQRKSFERQKAIENGLGIGRFDEDERKEKQRRDSIARVRQEEKERNRPKLVIKSGDTNAEKFHTVTSPDDAAEAKLIRAMIDQTTKAKEGTRLRFKLLDDITVSNTKLKKGTYLYGTVSGFGQQRVKATITSILVGDKFINVKLSVFDNDGMEGFYVPESSFREFMKDASSSAV
;
A
#
# COMPACT_ATOMS: atom_id res chain seq x y z
N GLU A 1 41.44 -51.47 2.05
CA GLU A 1 41.54 -50.72 3.33
C GLU A 1 42.43 -49.47 3.25
N ILE A 2 43.57 -49.52 2.54
CA ILE A 2 44.56 -48.42 2.45
C ILE A 2 43.98 -47.12 1.87
N GLN A 3 43.13 -47.20 0.84
CA GLN A 3 42.53 -46.02 0.20
C GLN A 3 41.62 -45.22 1.15
N ARG A 4 40.91 -45.91 2.07
CA ARG A 4 39.98 -45.27 3.00
C ARG A 4 40.73 -44.50 4.10
N LYS A 5 41.80 -45.08 4.63
CA LYS A 5 42.70 -44.44 5.62
C LYS A 5 43.47 -43.25 5.03
N SER A 6 43.83 -43.31 3.75
CA SER A 6 44.47 -42.19 3.04
C SER A 6 43.51 -41.01 2.90
N PHE A 7 42.25 -41.28 2.51
CA PHE A 7 41.21 -40.25 2.38
C PHE A 7 40.87 -39.56 3.71
N GLU A 8 40.72 -40.34 4.79
CA GLU A 8 40.47 -39.78 6.12
C GLU A 8 41.62 -38.91 6.62
N ARG A 9 42.87 -39.28 6.34
CA ARG A 9 44.05 -38.49 6.72
C ARG A 9 44.14 -37.17 5.93
N GLN A 10 43.82 -37.20 4.63
CA GLN A 10 43.73 -35.98 3.81
C GLN A 10 42.63 -35.05 4.32
N LYS A 11 41.43 -35.59 4.59
CA LYS A 11 40.30 -34.81 5.12
C LYS A 11 40.59 -34.21 6.50
N ALA A 12 41.35 -34.90 7.35
CA ALA A 12 41.75 -34.38 8.66
C ALA A 12 42.77 -33.22 8.55
N ILE A 13 43.71 -33.30 7.60
CA ILE A 13 44.68 -32.23 7.32
C ILE A 13 43.96 -31.00 6.74
N GLU A 14 43.04 -31.20 5.81
CA GLU A 14 42.23 -30.13 5.21
C GLU A 14 41.34 -29.42 6.25
N ASN A 15 40.72 -30.19 7.15
CA ASN A 15 39.97 -29.64 8.29
C ASN A 15 40.86 -28.91 9.31
N GLY A 16 42.10 -29.35 9.51
CA GLY A 16 43.08 -28.72 10.40
C GLY A 16 43.66 -27.41 9.86
N LEU A 17 43.71 -27.27 8.53
CA LEU A 17 44.15 -26.05 7.82
C LEU A 17 43.01 -25.03 7.60
N GLY A 18 41.76 -25.38 7.93
CA GLY A 18 40.60 -24.47 7.86
C GLY A 18 40.08 -24.18 6.45
N ILE A 19 40.59 -24.86 5.42
CA ILE A 19 40.36 -24.55 4.00
C ILE A 19 38.89 -24.77 3.56
N GLY A 20 38.12 -25.63 4.25
CA GLY A 20 36.70 -25.87 3.94
C GLY A 20 35.67 -25.16 4.83
N ARG A 21 36.07 -24.54 5.95
CA ARG A 21 35.12 -23.88 6.88
C ARG A 21 34.54 -22.60 6.30
N PHE A 22 35.36 -21.82 5.58
CA PHE A 22 34.92 -20.60 4.90
C PHE A 22 33.85 -20.90 3.85
N ASP A 23 34.00 -21.98 3.09
CA ASP A 23 33.03 -22.42 2.08
C ASP A 23 31.71 -22.90 2.70
N GLU A 24 31.75 -23.60 3.84
CA GLU A 24 30.55 -24.04 4.57
C GLU A 24 29.79 -22.86 5.19
N ASP A 25 30.52 -21.91 5.78
CA ASP A 25 29.94 -20.72 6.39
C ASP A 25 29.36 -19.78 5.32
N GLU A 26 30.02 -19.63 4.16
CA GLU A 26 29.50 -18.87 3.02
C GLU A 26 28.23 -19.52 2.43
N ARG A 27 28.19 -20.86 2.34
CA ARG A 27 26.98 -21.59 1.91
C ARG A 27 25.82 -21.42 2.89
N LYS A 28 26.08 -21.49 4.20
CA LYS A 28 25.07 -21.26 5.24
C LYS A 28 24.55 -19.83 5.21
N GLU A 29 25.43 -18.84 5.06
CA GLU A 29 25.03 -17.43 4.97
C GLU A 29 24.22 -17.15 3.69
N LYS A 30 24.59 -17.76 2.56
CA LYS A 30 23.80 -17.71 1.33
C LYS A 30 22.42 -18.35 1.51
N GLN A 31 22.32 -19.52 2.13
CA GLN A 31 21.03 -20.16 2.44
C GLN A 31 20.18 -19.31 3.41
N ARG A 32 20.80 -18.64 4.39
CA ARG A 32 20.11 -17.69 5.28
C ARG A 32 19.61 -16.47 4.52
N ARG A 33 20.42 -15.90 3.63
CA ARG A 33 20.01 -14.78 2.77
C ARG A 33 18.87 -15.18 1.84
N ASP A 34 18.95 -16.34 1.21
CA ASP A 34 17.93 -16.85 0.30
C ASP A 34 16.61 -17.16 1.02
N SER A 35 16.67 -17.71 2.24
CA SER A 35 15.47 -17.94 3.07
C SER A 35 14.84 -16.63 3.54
N ILE A 36 15.63 -15.65 4.01
CA ILE A 36 15.13 -14.31 4.35
C ILE A 36 14.52 -13.62 3.14
N ALA A 37 15.12 -13.76 1.96
CA ALA A 37 14.61 -13.20 0.72
C ALA A 37 13.27 -13.82 0.34
N ARG A 38 13.12 -15.16 0.41
CA ARG A 38 11.84 -15.84 0.16
C ARG A 38 10.74 -15.39 1.12
N VAL A 39 11.03 -15.33 2.42
CA VAL A 39 10.04 -14.89 3.42
C VAL A 39 9.60 -13.45 3.14
N ARG A 40 10.54 -12.54 2.87
CA ARG A 40 10.20 -11.15 2.49
C ARG A 40 9.39 -11.07 1.20
N GLN A 41 9.67 -11.95 0.23
CA GLN A 41 8.95 -12.00 -1.03
C GLN A 41 7.53 -12.52 -0.82
N GLU A 42 7.32 -13.56 -0.01
CA GLU A 42 6.00 -14.09 0.36
C GLU A 42 5.17 -13.08 1.17
N GLU A 43 5.78 -12.37 2.12
CA GLU A 43 5.10 -11.28 2.84
C GLU A 43 4.70 -10.14 1.89
N LYS A 44 5.56 -9.81 0.92
CA LYS A 44 5.26 -8.80 -0.10
C LYS A 44 4.10 -9.26 -1.00
N GLU A 45 4.04 -10.53 -1.39
CA GLU A 45 2.92 -11.11 -2.14
C GLU A 45 1.60 -11.05 -1.34
N ARG A 46 1.64 -11.46 -0.06
CA ARG A 46 0.46 -11.39 0.82
C ARG A 46 -0.02 -9.97 1.04
N ASN A 47 0.89 -9.01 1.14
CA ASN A 47 0.58 -7.61 1.35
C ASN A 47 0.45 -6.82 0.03
N ARG A 48 0.26 -7.50 -1.11
CA ARG A 48 -0.02 -6.78 -2.36
C ARG A 48 -1.34 -6.02 -2.22
N PRO A 49 -1.36 -4.72 -2.55
CA PRO A 49 -2.58 -3.93 -2.49
C PRO A 49 -3.59 -4.50 -3.47
N LYS A 50 -4.79 -4.79 -2.98
CA LYS A 50 -5.87 -5.32 -3.80
C LYS A 50 -6.50 -4.20 -4.61
N LEU A 51 -6.85 -4.53 -5.85
CA LEU A 51 -7.50 -3.61 -6.77
C LEU A 51 -8.91 -3.28 -6.28
N VAL A 52 -9.26 -2.01 -6.33
CA VAL A 52 -10.59 -1.50 -6.03
C VAL A 52 -11.23 -1.04 -7.33
N ILE A 53 -12.47 -1.46 -7.56
CA ILE A 53 -13.21 -1.17 -8.79
C ILE A 53 -14.58 -0.61 -8.38
N LYS A 54 -15.07 0.42 -9.06
CA LYS A 54 -16.45 0.89 -8.88
C LYS A 54 -17.40 -0.26 -9.20
N SER A 55 -18.40 -0.49 -8.36
CA SER A 55 -19.43 -1.48 -8.68
C SER A 55 -20.23 -0.95 -9.86
N GLY A 56 -20.19 -1.63 -11.01
CA GLY A 56 -21.02 -1.26 -12.15
C GLY A 56 -22.50 -1.26 -11.77
N ASP A 57 -23.26 -0.32 -12.34
CA ASP A 57 -24.72 -0.36 -12.26
C ASP A 57 -25.20 -1.68 -12.86
N THR A 58 -26.04 -2.40 -12.11
CA THR A 58 -26.56 -3.75 -12.44
C THR A 58 -27.35 -3.83 -13.75
N ASN A 59 -27.51 -2.71 -14.47
CA ASN A 59 -28.22 -2.60 -15.73
C ASN A 59 -27.31 -2.28 -16.93
N ALA A 60 -26.01 -2.05 -16.73
CA ALA A 60 -25.07 -1.71 -17.81
C ALA A 60 -24.95 -2.83 -18.86
N GLU A 61 -25.13 -4.10 -18.48
CA GLU A 61 -25.10 -5.23 -19.42
C GLU A 61 -26.37 -5.36 -20.29
N LYS A 62 -27.45 -4.63 -19.96
CA LYS A 62 -28.74 -4.73 -20.67
C LYS A 62 -28.92 -3.65 -21.75
N PHE A 63 -28.01 -2.68 -21.84
CA PHE A 63 -28.09 -1.57 -22.79
C PHE A 63 -26.77 -1.44 -23.56
N HIS A 64 -26.84 -1.55 -24.88
CA HIS A 64 -25.73 -1.25 -25.79
C HIS A 64 -25.68 0.24 -26.11
N THR A 65 -25.52 1.08 -25.10
CA THR A 65 -25.36 2.53 -25.31
C THR A 65 -23.93 2.80 -25.79
N VAL A 66 -23.79 3.63 -26.84
CA VAL A 66 -22.47 4.13 -27.25
C VAL A 66 -21.98 5.06 -26.14
N THR A 67 -21.11 4.53 -25.29
CA THR A 67 -20.48 5.28 -24.20
C THR A 67 -19.25 6.00 -24.73
N SER A 68 -19.06 7.24 -24.27
CA SER A 68 -17.88 8.04 -24.59
C SER A 68 -16.67 7.46 -23.82
N PRO A 69 -15.44 7.55 -24.35
CA PRO A 69 -14.25 7.11 -23.60
C PRO A 69 -14.15 7.72 -22.19
N ASP A 70 -14.71 8.92 -22.01
CA ASP A 70 -14.78 9.63 -20.72
C ASP A 70 -15.69 8.92 -19.70
N ASP A 71 -16.82 8.33 -20.09
CA ASP A 71 -17.67 7.60 -19.12
C ASP A 71 -16.98 6.32 -18.62
N ALA A 72 -16.15 5.70 -19.47
CA ALA A 72 -15.34 4.53 -19.09
C ALA A 72 -14.18 4.90 -18.14
N ALA A 73 -13.70 6.15 -18.20
CA ALA A 73 -12.72 6.69 -17.26
C ALA A 73 -13.38 7.10 -15.92
N GLU A 74 -14.56 7.74 -15.97
CA GLU A 74 -15.38 8.02 -14.78
C GLU A 74 -15.78 6.74 -14.03
N ALA A 75 -15.98 5.63 -14.74
CA ALA A 75 -16.26 4.34 -14.13
C ALA A 75 -15.09 3.80 -13.27
N LYS A 76 -13.86 4.29 -13.44
CA LYS A 76 -12.70 3.85 -12.64
C LYS A 76 -12.46 4.71 -11.40
N LEU A 77 -12.99 5.92 -11.36
CA LEU A 77 -12.82 6.84 -10.25
C LEU A 77 -13.85 6.56 -9.14
N ILE A 78 -13.36 6.52 -7.91
CA ILE A 78 -14.20 6.33 -6.72
C ILE A 78 -14.51 7.71 -6.15
N ARG A 79 -15.78 8.09 -6.18
CA ARG A 79 -16.22 9.37 -5.59
C ARG A 79 -16.40 9.21 -4.09
N ALA A 80 -15.82 10.15 -3.35
CA ALA A 80 -15.97 10.25 -1.91
C ALA A 80 -15.97 11.72 -1.47
N MET A 81 -16.54 11.99 -0.31
CA MET A 81 -16.50 13.31 0.32
C MET A 81 -15.77 13.25 1.65
N ILE A 82 -15.13 14.35 2.05
CA ILE A 82 -14.61 14.49 3.41
C ILE A 82 -15.80 14.75 4.33
N ASP A 83 -16.03 13.85 5.29
CA ASP A 83 -17.22 13.90 6.16
C ASP A 83 -17.05 14.88 7.34
N GLN A 84 -15.81 15.19 7.70
CA GLN A 84 -15.49 16.04 8.86
C GLN A 84 -14.42 17.07 8.53
N THR A 85 -14.68 18.31 8.95
CA THR A 85 -13.67 19.36 9.00
C THR A 85 -12.73 19.08 10.16
N THR A 86 -11.49 18.70 9.85
CA THR A 86 -10.46 18.42 10.84
C THR A 86 -9.22 19.25 10.52
N LYS A 87 -8.60 19.86 11.55
CA LYS A 87 -7.26 20.45 11.42
C LYS A 87 -6.26 19.33 11.14
N ALA A 88 -5.87 19.22 9.88
CA ALA A 88 -5.15 18.07 9.37
C ALA A 88 -3.64 18.35 9.41
N LYS A 89 -2.89 17.66 10.26
CA LYS A 89 -1.41 17.57 10.23
C LYS A 89 -0.93 16.38 9.42
N GLU A 90 0.36 16.30 9.12
CA GLU A 90 0.92 15.11 8.48
C GLU A 90 0.68 13.90 9.39
N GLY A 91 0.26 12.78 8.80
CA GLY A 91 -0.17 11.60 9.55
C GLY A 91 -1.56 11.69 10.19
N THR A 92 -2.26 12.83 10.09
CA THR A 92 -3.63 12.95 10.60
C THR A 92 -4.57 12.02 9.83
N ARG A 93 -5.47 11.36 10.56
CA ARG A 93 -6.48 10.48 9.98
C ARG A 93 -7.67 11.30 9.47
N LEU A 94 -8.03 11.10 8.21
CA LEU A 94 -9.19 11.70 7.56
C LEU A 94 -10.27 10.66 7.32
N ARG A 95 -11.52 11.09 7.43
CA ARG A 95 -12.71 10.26 7.18
C ARG A 95 -13.33 10.66 5.84
N PHE A 96 -13.35 9.71 4.92
CA PHE A 96 -13.93 9.85 3.59
C PHE A 96 -15.23 9.05 3.55
N LYS A 97 -16.33 9.67 3.19
CA LYS A 97 -17.61 8.99 2.98
C LYS A 97 -17.78 8.69 1.50
N LEU A 98 -17.97 7.41 1.16
CA LEU A 98 -18.19 7.00 -0.22
C LEU A 98 -19.49 7.61 -0.77
N LEU A 99 -19.43 8.11 -2.01
CA LEU A 99 -20.60 8.58 -2.75
C LEU A 99 -21.12 7.50 -3.72
N ASP A 100 -20.22 6.61 -4.14
CA ASP A 100 -20.52 5.50 -5.05
C ASP A 100 -20.47 4.14 -4.33
N ASP A 101 -21.21 3.15 -4.85
CA ASP A 101 -21.01 1.75 -4.50
C ASP A 101 -19.68 1.26 -5.11
N ILE A 102 -18.82 0.64 -4.30
CA ILE A 102 -17.53 0.09 -4.76
C ILE A 102 -17.41 -1.39 -4.44
N THR A 103 -16.69 -2.14 -5.27
CA THR A 103 -16.32 -3.53 -5.00
C THR A 103 -14.83 -3.61 -4.70
N VAL A 104 -14.49 -4.05 -3.49
CA VAL A 104 -13.12 -4.30 -3.05
C VAL A 104 -13.00 -5.80 -2.76
N SER A 105 -12.17 -6.53 -3.51
CA SER A 105 -11.88 -7.95 -3.22
C SER A 105 -13.14 -8.82 -3.07
N ASN A 106 -14.04 -8.75 -4.06
CA ASN A 106 -15.35 -9.43 -4.05
C ASN A 106 -16.30 -9.01 -2.93
N THR A 107 -15.97 -7.97 -2.17
CA THR A 107 -16.85 -7.41 -1.14
C THR A 107 -17.39 -6.07 -1.61
N LYS A 108 -18.72 -5.94 -1.66
CA LYS A 108 -19.38 -4.70 -2.08
C LYS A 108 -19.55 -3.77 -0.89
N LEU A 109 -18.98 -2.57 -0.99
CA LEU A 109 -19.16 -1.47 -0.06
C LEU A 109 -20.20 -0.52 -0.64
N LYS A 110 -21.19 -0.18 0.18
CA LYS A 110 -22.28 0.70 -0.23
C LYS A 110 -21.87 2.15 -0.15
N LYS A 111 -22.47 2.98 -1.00
CA LYS A 111 -22.46 4.43 -0.83
C LYS A 111 -22.82 4.78 0.61
N GLY A 112 -22.13 5.77 1.17
CA GLY A 112 -22.22 6.17 2.57
C GLY A 112 -21.26 5.43 3.51
N THR A 113 -20.57 4.38 3.05
CA THR A 113 -19.55 3.70 3.87
C THR A 113 -18.34 4.62 4.09
N TYR A 114 -17.79 4.60 5.30
CA TYR A 114 -16.62 5.40 5.66
C TYR A 114 -15.32 4.66 5.33
N LEU A 115 -14.42 5.37 4.65
CA LEU A 115 -13.04 5.02 4.46
C LEU A 115 -12.15 5.92 5.32
N TYR A 116 -11.02 5.38 5.76
CA TYR A 116 -10.08 6.08 6.61
C TYR A 116 -8.75 6.19 5.87
N GLY A 117 -8.33 7.42 5.62
CA GLY A 117 -7.02 7.71 5.03
C GLY A 117 -6.13 8.48 6.00
N THR A 118 -4.85 8.56 5.69
CA THR A 118 -3.87 9.37 6.40
C THR A 118 -3.36 10.46 5.48
N VAL A 119 -3.18 11.66 6.02
CA VAL A 119 -2.50 12.74 5.30
C VAL A 119 -1.05 12.33 5.07
N SER A 120 -0.65 12.25 3.81
CA SER A 120 0.70 11.83 3.41
C SER A 120 1.64 13.01 3.15
N GLY A 121 1.12 14.23 3.05
CA GLY A 121 1.94 15.42 2.92
C GLY A 121 1.17 16.66 2.49
N PHE A 122 1.87 17.80 2.46
CA PHE A 122 1.33 19.10 2.10
C PHE A 122 2.11 19.68 0.91
N GLY A 123 1.38 20.08 -0.12
CA GLY A 123 1.86 21.02 -1.14
C GLY A 123 1.48 22.46 -0.77
N GLN A 124 1.71 23.40 -1.68
CA GLN A 124 1.49 24.84 -1.41
C GLN A 124 0.03 25.20 -1.09
N GLN A 125 -0.95 24.54 -1.72
CA GLN A 125 -2.39 24.70 -1.45
C GLN A 125 -3.13 23.36 -1.59
N ARG A 126 -2.39 22.26 -1.36
CA ARG A 126 -2.92 20.90 -1.52
C ARG A 126 -2.56 20.03 -0.35
N VAL A 127 -3.53 19.23 0.10
CA VAL A 127 -3.32 18.21 1.11
C VAL A 127 -3.39 16.86 0.42
N LYS A 128 -2.30 16.10 0.46
CA LYS A 128 -2.24 14.74 -0.07
C LYS A 128 -2.72 13.76 0.99
N ALA A 129 -3.52 12.79 0.57
CA ALA A 129 -3.99 11.73 1.46
C ALA A 129 -3.93 10.37 0.77
N THR A 130 -3.63 9.34 1.56
CA THR A 130 -3.53 7.96 1.11
C THR A 130 -4.40 7.05 1.97
N ILE A 131 -5.00 6.04 1.35
CA ILE A 131 -5.75 4.99 2.02
C ILE A 131 -5.03 3.67 1.75
N THR A 132 -4.52 3.05 2.80
CA THR A 132 -3.72 1.82 2.75
C THR A 132 -4.49 0.56 3.14
N SER A 133 -5.61 0.72 3.86
CA SER A 133 -6.46 -0.40 4.25
C SER A 133 -7.92 0.04 4.39
N ILE A 134 -8.83 -0.90 4.12
CA ILE A 134 -10.27 -0.74 4.33
C ILE A 134 -10.71 -1.85 5.27
N LEU A 135 -11.40 -1.47 6.36
CA LEU A 135 -11.99 -2.42 7.30
C LEU A 135 -13.40 -2.78 6.82
N VAL A 136 -13.67 -4.07 6.65
CA VAL A 136 -15.00 -4.57 6.28
C VAL A 136 -15.38 -5.73 7.20
N GLY A 137 -16.36 -5.51 8.07
CA GLY A 137 -16.59 -6.40 9.22
C GLY A 137 -15.32 -6.48 10.06
N ASP A 138 -14.81 -7.70 10.28
CA ASP A 138 -13.57 -7.95 11.04
C ASP A 138 -12.33 -8.17 10.16
N LYS A 139 -12.42 -7.84 8.86
CA LYS A 139 -11.35 -8.11 7.90
C LYS A 139 -10.74 -6.81 7.40
N PHE A 140 -9.41 -6.72 7.50
CA PHE A 140 -8.63 -5.66 6.85
C PHE A 140 -8.30 -6.06 5.42
N ILE A 141 -8.67 -5.18 4.49
CA ILE A 141 -8.31 -5.33 3.09
C ILE A 141 -7.25 -4.30 2.75
N ASN A 142 -6.04 -4.77 2.42
CA ASN A 142 -4.95 -3.89 2.01
C ASN A 142 -5.24 -3.34 0.61
N VAL A 143 -5.18 -2.02 0.49
CA VAL A 143 -5.43 -1.27 -0.74
C VAL A 143 -4.36 -0.19 -0.90
N LYS A 144 -4.30 0.44 -2.07
CA LYS A 144 -3.42 1.60 -2.29
C LYS A 144 -4.20 2.62 -3.10
N LEU A 145 -4.91 3.50 -2.41
CA LEU A 145 -5.67 4.58 -3.03
C LEU A 145 -5.01 5.92 -2.70
N SER A 146 -4.87 6.77 -3.72
CA SER A 146 -4.51 8.18 -3.58
C SER A 146 -5.76 9.03 -3.78
N VAL A 147 -5.84 10.15 -3.07
CA VAL A 147 -6.94 11.10 -3.20
C VAL A 147 -6.62 12.12 -4.29
N PHE A 148 -7.59 12.36 -5.17
CA PHE A 148 -7.53 13.35 -6.24
C PHE A 148 -8.68 14.34 -6.07
N ASP A 149 -8.45 15.59 -6.43
CA ASP A 149 -9.52 16.60 -6.50
C ASP A 149 -10.27 16.51 -7.84
N ASN A 150 -11.36 17.25 -7.98
CA ASN A 150 -12.21 17.28 -9.17
C ASN A 150 -11.50 17.88 -10.41
N ASP A 151 -10.35 18.52 -10.21
CA ASP A 151 -9.47 19.00 -11.29
C ASP A 151 -8.47 17.94 -11.79
N GLY A 152 -8.53 16.72 -11.24
CA GLY A 152 -7.68 15.60 -11.64
C GLY A 152 -6.27 15.62 -11.06
N MET A 153 -5.92 16.60 -10.22
CA MET A 153 -4.63 16.67 -9.55
C MET A 153 -4.66 15.94 -8.20
N GLU A 154 -3.50 15.38 -7.81
CA GLU A 154 -3.37 14.65 -6.53
C GLU A 154 -3.46 15.61 -5.34
N GLY A 155 -4.25 15.22 -4.35
CA GLY A 155 -4.54 15.98 -3.14
C GLY A 155 -5.67 16.99 -3.34
N PHE A 156 -6.44 17.23 -2.28
CA PHE A 156 -7.56 18.17 -2.32
C PHE A 156 -7.09 19.60 -2.07
N TYR A 157 -7.72 20.55 -2.74
CA TYR A 157 -7.45 21.96 -2.62
C TYR A 157 -7.85 22.50 -1.24
N VAL A 158 -6.96 23.28 -0.64
CA VAL A 158 -7.22 24.02 0.59
C VAL A 158 -6.84 25.49 0.37
N PRO A 159 -7.78 26.45 0.55
CA PRO A 159 -7.50 27.86 0.40
C PRO A 159 -6.34 28.35 1.28
N GLU A 160 -5.59 29.34 0.78
CA GLU A 160 -4.33 29.81 1.37
C GLU A 160 -4.45 30.35 2.80
N SER A 161 -5.60 30.96 3.14
CA SER A 161 -5.87 31.45 4.50
C SER A 161 -5.87 30.32 5.53
N SER A 162 -6.54 29.21 5.19
CA SER A 162 -6.59 28.00 6.01
C SER A 162 -5.24 27.28 6.03
N PHE A 163 -4.46 27.38 4.95
CA PHE A 163 -3.13 26.79 4.85
C PHE A 163 -2.07 27.51 5.71
N ARG A 164 -2.08 28.86 5.72
CA ARG A 164 -1.16 29.65 6.54
C ARG A 164 -1.38 29.46 8.05
N GLU A 165 -2.65 29.44 8.49
CA GLU A 165 -2.98 29.12 9.88
C GLU A 165 -2.44 27.72 10.24
N PHE A 166 -2.61 26.76 9.33
CA PHE A 166 -2.13 25.41 9.51
C PHE A 166 -0.59 25.29 9.58
N MET A 167 0.16 25.94 8.68
CA MET A 167 1.63 25.93 8.71
C MET A 167 2.19 26.56 9.99
N LYS A 168 1.54 27.63 10.48
CA LYS A 168 1.90 28.29 11.74
C LYS A 168 1.64 27.37 12.93
N ASP A 169 0.52 26.67 12.96
CA ASP A 169 0.21 25.69 14.00
C ASP A 169 1.18 24.50 13.96
N ALA A 170 1.59 24.04 12.78
CA ALA A 170 2.54 22.94 12.62
C ALA A 170 3.96 23.30 13.09
N SER A 171 4.46 24.51 12.79
CA SER A 171 5.77 24.97 13.28
C SER A 171 5.78 25.23 14.79
N SER A 172 4.66 25.66 15.36
CA SER A 172 4.55 25.90 16.81
C SER A 172 4.50 24.62 17.66
N SER A 173 4.17 23.47 17.07
CA SER A 173 4.02 22.19 17.79
C SER A 173 5.29 21.33 17.80
N ALA A 174 6.39 21.82 17.23
CA ALA A 174 7.66 21.09 17.12
C ALA A 174 8.70 21.51 18.17
N VAL A 175 8.26 22.12 19.29
CA VAL A 175 9.11 22.50 20.45
C VAL A 175 8.95 21.55 21.62
#